data_AF-A0A6I1NSR5-F1
#
_entry.id   AF-A0A6I1NSR5-F1
#
_cell.length_a   1.000
_cell.length_b   1.000
_cell.length_c   1.000
_cell.angle_alpha   90.00
_cell.angle_beta   90.00
_cell.angle_gamma   90.00
#
_symmetry.space_group_name_H-M   'P 1'
#
loop_
_entity.id
_entity.type
_entity.pdbx_description
1 polymer ?
#
loop_
_entity_poly.entity_id
_entity_poly.type
_entity_poly.pdbx_seq_one_letter_code
_entity_poly.pdbx_strand_id
1 'polypeptide(L)'
;GSVATHPLVVEQLADLAQIPVRYLGWYQAGELKAAIPTWGRHLALAKDVLKRAGKKALFDLGNAEIILPAAADAAAPLRHTARYLSELSQGRFTGLKEQKEQLAMARAHEDLSKKFRYNQRRELRLLEEAGGVVRPISDFSAQQIASMYCDLFQRRWGFPVTGAERMAEVLERLSELLIGSVLMLDGKPIAIQLVYRVEAP
;
A
#
# COMPACT_ATOMS: atom_id res chain seq x y z
N GLY A 1 -4.30 -0.25 11.37
CA GLY A 1 -5.07 -0.73 10.19
C GLY A 1 -4.19 -0.84 8.96
N SER A 2 -4.78 -1.06 7.77
CA SER A 2 -4.02 -1.24 6.51
C SER A 2 -4.23 -0.10 5.52
N VAL A 3 -3.23 0.17 4.67
CA VAL A 3 -3.29 1.22 3.63
C VAL A 3 -4.51 1.04 2.72
N ALA A 4 -4.74 -0.18 2.23
CA ALA A 4 -5.81 -0.47 1.27
C ALA A 4 -7.22 -0.31 1.84
N THR A 5 -7.37 -0.25 3.17
CA THR A 5 -8.66 -0.07 3.85
C THR A 5 -8.74 1.23 4.64
N HIS A 6 -7.69 2.05 4.61
CA HIS A 6 -7.65 3.34 5.29
C HIS A 6 -8.72 4.27 4.68
N PRO A 7 -9.55 4.96 5.48
CA PRO A 7 -10.66 5.78 4.96
C PRO A 7 -10.25 6.78 3.89
N LEU A 8 -9.16 7.53 4.10
CA LEU A 8 -8.62 8.48 3.12
C LEU A 8 -8.23 7.80 1.80
N VAL A 9 -7.56 6.63 1.86
CA VAL A 9 -7.13 5.91 0.65
C VAL A 9 -8.34 5.40 -0.12
N VAL A 10 -9.32 4.84 0.59
CA VAL A 10 -10.58 4.36 0.01
C VAL A 10 -11.34 5.49 -0.64
N GLU A 11 -11.48 6.64 0.04
CA GLU A 11 -12.16 7.83 -0.48
C GLU A 11 -11.47 8.35 -1.75
N GLN A 12 -10.17 8.66 -1.67
CA GLN A 12 -9.42 9.26 -2.78
C GLN A 12 -9.38 8.37 -4.02
N LEU A 13 -9.18 7.07 -3.84
CA LEU A 13 -9.08 6.14 -4.96
C LEU A 13 -10.45 5.72 -5.49
N ALA A 14 -11.49 5.73 -4.67
CA ALA A 14 -12.85 5.49 -5.15
C ALA A 14 -13.42 6.68 -5.92
N ASP A 15 -13.10 7.91 -5.48
CA ASP A 15 -13.35 9.13 -6.25
C ASP A 15 -12.62 9.06 -7.60
N LEU A 16 -11.31 8.76 -7.62
CA LEU A 16 -10.58 8.58 -8.87
C LEU A 16 -11.20 7.49 -9.77
N ALA A 17 -11.67 6.38 -9.17
CA ALA A 17 -12.35 5.32 -9.90
C ALA A 17 -13.76 5.69 -10.35
N GLN A 18 -14.39 6.72 -9.78
CA GLN A 18 -15.81 7.03 -9.96
C GLN A 18 -16.67 5.77 -9.72
N ILE A 19 -16.39 5.07 -8.61
CA ILE A 19 -17.18 3.90 -8.16
C ILE A 19 -17.58 4.14 -6.70
N PRO A 20 -18.87 4.34 -6.39
CA PRO A 20 -19.30 4.65 -5.04
C PRO A 20 -18.98 3.50 -4.07
N VAL A 21 -18.46 3.87 -2.90
CA VAL A 21 -18.14 2.90 -1.83
C VAL A 21 -19.37 2.69 -0.97
N ARG A 22 -19.69 1.42 -0.71
CA ARG A 22 -20.68 1.06 0.30
C ARG A 22 -19.95 0.60 1.56
N TYR A 23 -20.22 1.25 2.69
CA TYR A 23 -19.73 0.79 3.98
C TYR A 23 -20.76 -0.14 4.61
N LEU A 24 -20.32 -1.31 5.05
CA LEU A 24 -21.14 -2.28 5.78
C LEU A 24 -20.64 -2.39 7.21
N GLY A 25 -21.56 -2.34 8.17
CA GLY A 25 -21.27 -2.54 9.58
C GLY A 25 -21.87 -3.83 10.12
N TRP A 26 -21.14 -4.50 11.02
CA TRP A 26 -21.63 -5.63 11.81
C TRP A 26 -21.92 -5.15 13.22
N TYR A 27 -23.16 -5.33 13.67
CA TYR A 27 -23.62 -4.87 14.98
C TYR A 27 -23.92 -6.04 15.91
N GLN A 28 -23.49 -5.94 17.16
CA GLN A 28 -23.84 -6.88 18.24
C GLN A 28 -24.26 -6.08 19.47
N ALA A 29 -25.40 -6.41 20.06
CA ALA A 29 -25.99 -5.67 21.18
C ALA A 29 -26.11 -4.15 20.92
N GLY A 30 -26.30 -3.73 19.66
CA GLY A 30 -26.39 -2.32 19.27
C GLY A 30 -25.05 -1.63 19.03
N GLU A 31 -23.91 -2.27 19.31
CA GLU A 31 -22.58 -1.72 19.07
C GLU A 31 -22.02 -2.16 17.72
N LEU A 32 -21.38 -1.23 16.99
CA LEU A 32 -20.64 -1.54 15.78
C LEU A 32 -19.35 -2.30 16.14
N LYS A 33 -19.29 -3.59 15.80
CA LYS A 33 -18.16 -4.47 16.11
C LYS A 33 -17.20 -4.68 14.94
N ALA A 34 -17.65 -4.51 13.71
CA ALA A 34 -16.76 -4.56 12.54
C ALA A 34 -17.31 -3.72 11.40
N ALA A 35 -16.43 -3.20 10.54
CA ALA A 35 -16.84 -2.47 9.36
C ALA A 35 -15.97 -2.83 8.15
N ILE A 36 -16.57 -2.82 6.96
CA ILE A 36 -15.84 -3.05 5.71
C ILE A 36 -16.29 -2.07 4.61
N PRO A 37 -15.37 -1.49 3.83
CA PRO A 37 -15.69 -0.79 2.60
C PRO A 37 -15.83 -1.79 1.45
N THR A 38 -16.88 -1.68 0.64
CA THR A 38 -17.18 -2.67 -0.41
C THR A 38 -17.52 -2.04 -1.75
N TRP A 39 -17.17 -2.80 -2.80
CA TRP A 39 -17.67 -2.66 -4.15
C TRP A 39 -18.38 -3.96 -4.55
N GLY A 40 -19.69 -4.01 -4.34
CA GLY A 40 -20.50 -5.21 -4.56
C GLY A 40 -20.05 -6.36 -3.65
N ARG A 41 -19.61 -7.48 -4.24
CA ARG A 41 -19.15 -8.67 -3.51
C ARG A 41 -17.66 -8.66 -3.15
N HIS A 42 -16.96 -7.56 -3.40
CA HIS A 42 -15.52 -7.41 -3.13
C HIS A 42 -15.31 -6.27 -2.14
N LEU A 43 -14.15 -6.26 -1.47
CA LEU A 43 -13.70 -5.05 -0.78
C LEU A 43 -13.54 -3.90 -1.78
N ALA A 44 -13.72 -2.67 -1.31
CA ALA A 44 -13.42 -1.48 -2.12
C ALA A 44 -11.96 -1.52 -2.61
N LEU A 45 -11.71 -0.88 -3.75
CA LEU A 45 -10.39 -0.85 -4.42
C LEU A 45 -9.90 -2.20 -4.97
N ALA A 46 -10.74 -3.25 -4.98
CA ALA A 46 -10.37 -4.54 -5.54
C ALA A 46 -10.05 -4.44 -7.05
N LYS A 47 -8.87 -4.95 -7.44
CA LYS A 47 -8.39 -4.99 -8.83
C LYS A 47 -9.38 -5.66 -9.78
N ASP A 48 -10.07 -6.71 -9.32
CA ASP A 48 -11.07 -7.43 -10.10
C ASP A 48 -12.28 -6.55 -10.47
N VAL A 49 -12.70 -5.65 -9.58
CA VAL A 49 -13.80 -4.72 -9.85
C VAL A 49 -13.36 -3.67 -10.86
N LEU A 50 -12.17 -3.09 -10.70
CA LEU A 50 -11.60 -2.15 -11.67
C LEU A 50 -11.53 -2.76 -13.08
N LYS A 51 -11.04 -4.00 -13.17
CA LYS A 51 -10.96 -4.74 -14.44
C LYS A 51 -12.35 -4.92 -15.06
N ARG A 52 -13.36 -5.32 -14.29
CA ARG A 52 -14.74 -5.50 -14.78
C ARG A 52 -15.41 -4.19 -15.21
N ALA A 53 -15.02 -3.07 -14.58
CA ALA A 53 -15.51 -1.73 -14.91
C ALA A 53 -14.75 -1.06 -16.06
N GLY A 54 -13.85 -1.78 -16.77
CA GLY A 54 -13.05 -1.22 -17.85
C GLY A 54 -11.93 -0.25 -17.39
N LYS A 55 -11.67 -0.18 -16.09
CA LYS A 55 -10.71 0.73 -15.43
C LYS A 55 -9.44 -0.02 -15.01
N LYS A 56 -9.02 -1.01 -15.81
CA LYS A 56 -7.81 -1.81 -15.52
C LYS A 56 -6.60 -0.88 -15.42
N ALA A 57 -5.75 -1.11 -14.42
CA ALA A 57 -4.53 -0.33 -14.19
C ALA A 57 -4.77 1.16 -13.92
N LEU A 58 -5.98 1.57 -13.52
CA LEU A 58 -6.23 2.96 -13.10
C LEU A 58 -5.32 3.41 -11.96
N PHE A 59 -5.07 2.50 -11.00
CA PHE A 59 -4.05 2.62 -9.96
C PHE A 59 -3.61 1.20 -9.55
N ASP A 60 -2.46 1.10 -8.88
CA ASP A 60 -1.96 -0.16 -8.35
C ASP A 60 -1.44 0.01 -6.91
N LEU A 61 -2.10 -0.65 -5.96
CA LEU A 61 -1.66 -0.75 -4.56
C LEU A 61 -0.81 -2.00 -4.30
N GLY A 62 -0.39 -2.72 -5.35
CA GLY A 62 0.35 -3.97 -5.23
C GLY A 62 -0.48 -5.08 -4.59
N ASN A 63 0.20 -5.99 -3.89
CA ASN A 63 -0.42 -6.96 -2.99
C ASN A 63 -0.15 -6.48 -1.56
N ALA A 64 -1.09 -5.77 -0.97
CA ALA A 64 -0.99 -5.25 0.39
C ALA A 64 -1.61 -6.23 1.39
N GLU A 65 -1.06 -6.26 2.61
CA GLU A 65 -1.76 -6.87 3.73
C GLU A 65 -3.04 -6.08 4.01
N ILE A 66 -4.15 -6.79 4.21
CA ILE A 66 -5.46 -6.21 4.48
C ILE A 66 -5.80 -6.42 5.96
N ILE A 67 -5.95 -5.32 6.68
CA ILE A 67 -6.41 -5.30 8.08
C ILE A 67 -7.76 -4.59 8.08
N LEU A 68 -8.81 -5.34 8.40
CA LEU A 68 -10.17 -4.82 8.50
C LEU A 68 -10.47 -4.39 9.94
N PRO A 69 -11.15 -3.24 10.15
CA PRO A 69 -11.51 -2.79 11.48
C PRO A 69 -12.57 -3.74 12.07
N ALA A 70 -12.19 -4.42 13.15
CA ALA A 70 -13.07 -5.31 13.89
C ALA A 70 -12.60 -5.48 15.35
N ALA A 71 -13.56 -5.47 16.26
CA ALA A 71 -13.36 -5.84 17.66
C ALA A 71 -12.87 -7.29 17.76
N ALA A 72 -12.08 -7.58 18.80
CA ALA A 72 -11.46 -8.89 19.00
C ALA A 72 -12.49 -10.03 19.08
N ASP A 73 -13.69 -9.74 19.57
CA ASP A 73 -14.81 -10.64 19.82
C ASP A 73 -15.89 -10.59 18.72
N ALA A 74 -15.69 -9.81 17.65
CA ALA A 74 -16.74 -9.52 16.66
C ALA A 74 -17.30 -10.78 15.96
N ALA A 75 -16.44 -11.78 15.70
CA ALA A 75 -16.77 -13.01 14.96
C ALA A 75 -17.60 -12.77 13.68
N ALA A 76 -17.39 -11.62 13.02
CA ALA A 76 -18.26 -11.14 11.95
C ALA A 76 -18.14 -12.04 10.71
N PRO A 77 -19.25 -12.46 10.06
CA PRO A 77 -19.16 -13.28 8.86
C PRO A 77 -18.62 -12.48 7.66
N LEU A 78 -17.43 -12.83 7.17
CA LEU A 78 -16.85 -12.18 6.00
C LEU A 78 -17.27 -12.88 4.70
N ARG A 79 -18.34 -12.38 4.09
CA ARG A 79 -18.90 -12.93 2.84
C ARG A 79 -18.33 -12.31 1.56
N HIS A 80 -17.50 -11.27 1.71
CA HIS A 80 -16.92 -10.53 0.60
C HIS A 80 -15.57 -11.12 0.22
N THR A 81 -15.24 -11.07 -1.05
CA THR A 81 -13.93 -11.50 -1.53
C THR A 81 -12.86 -10.50 -1.10
N ALA A 82 -11.87 -11.02 -0.39
CA ALA A 82 -10.66 -10.33 0.03
C ALA A 82 -9.47 -11.30 -0.12
N ARG A 83 -8.28 -10.77 -0.36
CA ARG A 83 -7.03 -11.53 -0.38
C ARG A 83 -6.04 -10.86 0.55
N TYR A 84 -5.05 -11.62 1.01
CA TYR A 84 -4.00 -11.15 1.91
C TYR A 84 -4.55 -10.53 3.20
N LEU A 85 -5.64 -11.09 3.73
CA LEU A 85 -6.12 -10.70 5.06
C LEU A 85 -5.05 -11.04 6.08
N SER A 86 -4.73 -10.07 6.93
CA SER A 86 -3.79 -10.24 8.03
C SER A 86 -4.26 -11.38 8.95
N GLU A 87 -3.31 -12.09 9.55
CA GLU A 87 -3.58 -13.04 10.63
C GLU A 87 -4.27 -12.37 11.82
N LEU A 88 -4.12 -11.05 11.97
CA LEU A 88 -4.91 -10.26 12.91
C LEU A 88 -6.43 -10.40 12.68
N SER A 89 -6.88 -10.78 11.50
CA SER A 89 -8.31 -10.99 11.22
C SER A 89 -8.86 -12.29 11.82
N GLN A 90 -8.01 -13.22 12.27
CA GLN A 90 -8.43 -14.48 12.89
C GLN A 90 -9.23 -14.21 14.18
N GLY A 91 -10.33 -14.95 14.36
CA GLY A 91 -11.28 -14.75 15.47
C GLY A 91 -12.20 -13.54 15.30
N ARG A 92 -11.70 -12.44 14.72
CA ARG A 92 -12.48 -11.23 14.42
C ARG A 92 -13.48 -11.45 13.29
N PHE A 93 -13.11 -12.25 12.29
CA PHE A 93 -13.98 -12.65 11.18
C PHE A 93 -14.10 -14.16 11.06
N THR A 94 -15.28 -14.62 10.64
CA THR A 94 -15.58 -16.04 10.38
C THR A 94 -15.64 -16.34 8.88
N GLY A 95 -15.42 -17.61 8.52
CA GLY A 95 -15.43 -18.07 7.12
C GLY A 95 -14.12 -17.82 6.36
N LEU A 96 -13.05 -17.42 7.06
CA LEU A 96 -11.72 -17.24 6.46
C LEU A 96 -11.14 -18.58 6.00
N LYS A 97 -10.40 -18.54 4.90
CA LYS A 97 -9.68 -19.69 4.36
C LYS A 97 -8.24 -19.29 4.10
N GLU A 98 -7.32 -20.19 4.44
CA GLU A 98 -5.91 -20.00 4.11
C GLU A 98 -5.74 -19.93 2.57
N GLN A 99 -4.95 -18.96 2.14
CA GLN A 99 -4.58 -18.77 0.74
C GLN A 99 -3.20 -19.39 0.47
N LYS A 100 -2.93 -19.76 -0.78
CA LYS A 100 -1.66 -20.41 -1.15
C LYS A 100 -0.50 -19.43 -1.17
N GLU A 101 -0.77 -18.19 -1.56
CA GLU A 101 0.22 -17.13 -1.64
C GLU A 101 0.42 -16.49 -0.27
N GLN A 102 1.66 -16.09 0.04
CA GLN A 102 1.99 -15.35 1.26
C GLN A 102 2.62 -14.01 0.93
N LEU A 103 2.56 -13.08 1.89
CA LEU A 103 3.29 -11.82 1.82
C LEU A 103 4.65 -11.96 2.50
N ALA A 104 5.68 -11.43 1.87
CA ALA A 104 6.97 -11.26 2.51
C ALA A 104 6.91 -10.03 3.42
N MET A 105 6.76 -10.26 4.72
CA MET A 105 6.70 -9.20 5.72
C MET A 105 8.11 -8.72 6.09
N ALA A 106 8.28 -7.41 6.22
CA ALA A 106 9.52 -6.86 6.76
C ALA A 106 9.67 -7.23 8.23
N ARG A 107 10.89 -7.53 8.66
CA ARG A 107 11.21 -7.73 10.08
C ARG A 107 11.05 -6.42 10.85
N ALA A 108 10.63 -6.53 12.11
CA ALA A 108 10.64 -5.40 13.01
C ALA A 108 12.08 -4.87 13.18
N HIS A 109 12.22 -3.59 13.51
CA HIS A 109 13.54 -2.95 13.54
C HIS A 109 14.44 -3.54 14.65
N GLU A 110 13.82 -3.88 15.77
CA GLU A 110 14.39 -4.56 16.94
C GLU A 110 14.96 -5.94 16.58
N ASP A 111 14.34 -6.64 15.62
CA ASP A 111 14.75 -7.98 15.18
C ASP A 111 15.91 -7.94 14.16
N LEU A 112 16.31 -6.76 13.70
CA LEU A 112 17.45 -6.63 12.81
C LEU A 112 18.75 -6.93 13.57
N SER A 113 19.62 -7.75 12.97
CA SER A 113 20.89 -8.08 13.62
C SER A 113 21.84 -6.86 13.64
N LYS A 114 22.74 -6.81 14.63
CA LYS A 114 23.80 -5.79 14.70
C LYS A 114 24.63 -5.74 13.42
N LYS A 115 24.97 -6.91 12.85
CA LYS A 115 25.71 -7.06 11.59
C LYS A 115 24.93 -6.46 10.41
N PHE A 116 23.64 -6.75 10.29
CA PHE A 116 22.81 -6.19 9.23
C PHE A 116 22.75 -4.66 9.31
N ARG A 117 22.47 -4.09 10.49
CA ARG A 117 22.45 -2.64 10.68
C ARG A 117 23.81 -1.99 10.39
N TYR A 118 24.91 -2.63 10.78
CA TYR A 118 26.27 -2.17 10.47
C TYR A 118 26.52 -2.14 8.96
N ASN A 119 26.16 -3.21 8.25
CA ASN A 119 26.31 -3.28 6.79
C ASN A 119 25.51 -2.17 6.11
N GLN A 120 24.25 -1.94 6.50
CA GLN A 120 23.45 -0.86 5.91
C GLN A 120 24.11 0.52 6.09
N ARG A 121 24.68 0.81 7.27
CA ARG A 121 25.42 2.07 7.49
C ARG A 121 26.69 2.15 6.66
N ARG A 122 27.40 1.03 6.50
CA ARG A 122 28.60 0.96 5.65
C ARG A 122 28.26 1.23 4.19
N GLU A 123 27.22 0.61 3.66
CA GLU A 123 26.77 0.82 2.27
C GLU A 123 26.32 2.27 2.04
N LEU A 124 25.59 2.86 3.00
CA LEU A 124 25.23 4.28 2.93
C LEU A 124 26.47 5.17 2.87
N ARG A 125 27.46 4.93 3.74
CA ARG A 125 28.72 5.69 3.75
C ARG A 125 29.48 5.56 2.43
N LEU A 126 29.54 4.36 1.84
CA LEU A 126 30.20 4.14 0.56
C LEU A 126 29.50 4.90 -0.58
N LEU A 127 28.16 4.96 -0.54
CA LEU A 127 27.39 5.78 -1.48
C LEU A 127 27.73 7.27 -1.32
N GLU A 128 27.75 7.77 -0.09
CA GLU A 128 28.09 9.17 0.21
C GLU A 128 29.53 9.52 -0.19
N GLU A 129 30.50 8.63 0.07
CA GLU A 129 31.90 8.78 -0.35
C GLU A 129 32.05 8.85 -1.88
N ALA A 130 31.14 8.22 -2.62
CA ALA A 130 31.08 8.30 -4.08
C ALA A 130 30.33 9.55 -4.60
N GLY A 131 29.93 10.47 -3.72
CA GLY A 131 29.15 11.67 -4.09
C GLY A 131 27.64 11.43 -4.16
N GLY A 132 27.16 10.28 -3.68
CA GLY A 132 25.75 9.98 -3.61
C GLY A 132 25.03 10.74 -2.49
N VAL A 133 23.75 11.02 -2.70
CA VAL A 133 22.92 11.78 -1.75
C VAL A 133 21.59 11.08 -1.54
N VAL A 134 21.13 11.02 -0.29
CA VAL A 134 19.78 10.57 0.06
C VAL A 134 18.88 11.78 0.20
N ARG A 135 17.78 11.83 -0.56
CA ARG A 135 16.76 12.88 -0.44
C ARG A 135 15.42 12.30 -0.03
N PRO A 136 14.67 12.90 0.91
CA PRO A 136 13.34 12.42 1.24
C PRO A 136 12.40 12.64 0.04
N ILE A 137 11.38 11.79 -0.11
CA ILE A 137 10.42 11.97 -1.23
C ILE A 137 9.64 13.28 -1.14
N SER A 138 9.54 13.88 0.05
CA SER A 138 8.86 15.15 0.29
C SER A 138 9.55 16.34 -0.37
N ASP A 139 10.79 16.17 -0.82
CA ASP A 139 11.54 17.18 -1.58
C ASP A 139 11.07 17.30 -3.04
N PHE A 140 10.20 16.41 -3.52
CA PHE A 140 9.84 16.26 -4.92
C PHE A 140 8.33 16.36 -5.09
N SER A 141 7.90 16.98 -6.19
CA SER A 141 6.49 16.93 -6.62
C SER A 141 6.06 15.52 -7.00
N ALA A 142 4.76 15.22 -6.95
CA ALA A 142 4.22 13.93 -7.38
C ALA A 142 4.60 13.60 -8.84
N GLN A 143 4.69 14.60 -9.72
CA GLN A 143 5.14 14.43 -11.10
C GLN A 143 6.59 13.97 -11.19
N GLN A 144 7.49 14.58 -10.41
CA GLN A 144 8.89 14.18 -10.35
C GLN A 144 9.02 12.76 -9.78
N ILE A 145 8.30 12.44 -8.71
CA ILE A 145 8.30 11.11 -8.11
C ILE A 145 7.83 10.06 -9.12
N ALA A 146 6.70 10.30 -9.80
CA ALA A 146 6.17 9.40 -10.82
C ALA A 146 7.17 9.18 -11.96
N SER A 147 7.80 10.25 -12.45
CA SER A 147 8.81 10.16 -13.51
C SER A 147 10.02 9.34 -13.08
N MET A 148 10.56 9.57 -11.88
CA MET A 148 11.70 8.82 -11.35
C MET A 148 11.35 7.34 -11.16
N TYR A 149 10.19 7.06 -10.57
CA TYR A 149 9.72 5.69 -10.33
C TYR A 149 9.52 4.92 -11.64
N CYS A 150 8.85 5.53 -12.63
CA CYS A 150 8.59 4.89 -13.91
C CYS A 150 9.88 4.63 -14.69
N ASP A 151 10.82 5.58 -14.73
CA ASP A 151 12.11 5.41 -15.40
C ASP A 151 12.95 4.29 -14.75
N LEU A 152 13.11 4.33 -13.42
CA LEU A 152 13.88 3.31 -12.69
C LEU A 152 13.25 1.91 -12.80
N PHE A 153 11.92 1.82 -12.76
CA PHE A 153 11.21 0.56 -12.95
C PHE A 153 11.42 0.01 -14.36
N GLN A 154 11.24 0.83 -15.40
CA GLN A 154 11.44 0.44 -16.79
C GLN A 154 12.87 -0.06 -17.04
N ARG A 155 13.89 0.62 -16.48
CA ARG A 155 15.29 0.17 -16.60
C ARG A 155 15.54 -1.17 -15.93
N ARG A 156 14.90 -1.43 -14.79
CA ARG A 156 15.06 -2.67 -14.04
C ARG A 156 14.36 -3.86 -14.69
N TRP A 157 13.15 -3.65 -15.21
CA TRP A 157 12.26 -4.73 -15.61
C TRP A 157 12.01 -4.83 -17.12
N GLY A 158 12.30 -3.77 -17.87
CA GLY A 158 12.12 -3.74 -19.33
C GLY A 158 10.66 -3.50 -19.79
N PHE A 159 9.73 -3.18 -18.90
CA PHE A 159 8.33 -2.90 -19.23
C PHE A 159 7.74 -1.83 -18.29
N PRO A 160 6.65 -1.14 -18.69
CA PRO A 160 6.13 0.00 -17.94
C PRO A 160 5.41 -0.44 -16.67
N VAL A 161 5.39 0.46 -15.68
CA VAL A 161 4.65 0.27 -14.44
C VAL A 161 3.14 0.20 -14.70
N THR A 162 2.44 -0.68 -13.99
CA THR A 162 0.97 -0.67 -13.95
C THR A 162 0.46 0.67 -13.42
N GLY A 163 -0.37 1.37 -14.20
CA GLY A 163 -0.93 2.65 -13.81
C GLY A 163 0.02 3.85 -13.93
N ALA A 164 1.11 3.70 -14.69
CA ALA A 164 2.06 4.78 -14.97
C ALA A 164 1.36 6.09 -15.43
N GLU A 165 0.33 5.99 -16.27
CA GLU A 165 -0.41 7.16 -16.80
C GLU A 165 -1.03 8.04 -15.71
N ARG A 166 -1.52 7.44 -14.61
CA ARG A 166 -2.20 8.16 -13.51
C ARG A 166 -1.38 8.17 -12.23
N MET A 167 -0.13 7.69 -12.28
CA MET A 167 0.71 7.55 -11.09
C MET A 167 0.95 8.89 -10.39
N ALA A 168 1.22 9.96 -11.14
CA ALA A 168 1.40 11.29 -10.55
C ALA A 168 0.16 11.76 -9.80
N GLU A 169 -1.04 11.55 -10.36
CA GLU A 169 -2.29 11.92 -9.69
C GLU A 169 -2.54 11.10 -8.42
N VAL A 170 -2.27 9.78 -8.47
CA VAL A 170 -2.39 8.91 -7.29
C VAL A 170 -1.43 9.34 -6.18
N LEU A 171 -0.17 9.66 -6.53
CA LEU A 171 0.83 10.13 -5.59
C LEU A 171 0.45 11.48 -4.99
N GLU A 172 -0.13 12.39 -5.78
CA GLU A 172 -0.61 13.69 -5.31
C GLU A 172 -1.74 13.51 -4.29
N ARG A 173 -2.77 12.71 -4.65
CA ARG A 173 -3.94 12.42 -3.80
C ARG A 173 -3.59 11.75 -2.48
N LEU A 174 -2.48 11.00 -2.43
CA LEU A 174 -2.03 10.24 -1.28
C LEU A 174 -0.73 10.79 -0.66
N SER A 175 -0.35 12.02 -1.01
CA SER A 175 0.94 12.63 -0.64
C SER A 175 1.16 12.69 0.88
N GLU A 176 0.10 12.97 1.65
CA GLU A 176 0.16 13.01 3.12
C GLU A 176 0.53 11.67 3.77
N LEU A 177 0.27 10.56 3.07
CA LEU A 177 0.58 9.21 3.54
C LEU A 177 1.94 8.72 3.03
N LEU A 178 2.54 9.44 2.08
CA LEU A 178 3.72 9.00 1.38
C LEU A 178 4.97 9.34 2.19
N ILE A 179 5.82 8.34 2.41
CA ILE A 179 7.17 8.50 2.94
C ILE A 179 8.15 7.72 2.06
N GLY A 180 9.43 8.01 2.24
CA GLY A 180 10.50 7.29 1.57
C GLY A 180 11.62 8.22 1.15
N SER A 181 12.50 7.68 0.30
CA SER A 181 13.70 8.38 -0.13
C SER A 181 14.05 8.07 -1.57
N VAL A 182 14.74 9.01 -2.21
CA VAL A 182 15.40 8.86 -3.50
C VAL A 182 16.91 8.87 -3.24
N LEU A 183 17.61 7.88 -3.78
CA LEU A 183 19.06 7.88 -3.85
C LEU A 183 19.49 8.56 -5.14
N MET A 184 20.34 9.57 -5.03
CA MET A 184 20.87 10.37 -6.13
C MET A 184 22.38 10.11 -6.27
N LEU A 185 22.89 10.10 -7.50
CA LEU A 185 24.32 10.10 -7.80
C LEU A 185 24.53 10.97 -9.05
N ASP A 186 25.48 11.90 -9.00
CA ASP A 186 25.72 12.89 -10.06
C ASP A 186 24.45 13.63 -10.52
N GLY A 187 23.58 13.99 -9.56
CA GLY A 187 22.31 14.66 -9.81
C GLY A 187 21.23 13.79 -10.47
N LYS A 188 21.47 12.48 -10.65
CA LYS A 188 20.52 11.54 -11.26
C LYS A 188 19.95 10.57 -10.23
N PRO A 189 18.66 10.23 -10.30
CA PRO A 189 18.08 9.20 -9.44
C PRO A 189 18.64 7.82 -9.83
N ILE A 190 19.10 7.06 -8.85
CA ILE A 190 19.62 5.69 -9.03
C ILE A 190 18.78 4.64 -8.30
N ALA A 191 18.04 5.04 -7.26
CA ALA A 191 17.07 4.19 -6.59
C ALA A 191 15.97 5.06 -5.96
N ILE A 192 14.80 4.47 -5.77
CA ILE A 192 13.66 5.12 -5.13
C ILE A 192 12.92 4.12 -4.24
N GLN A 193 12.50 4.59 -3.07
CA GLN A 193 11.62 3.87 -2.17
C GLN A 193 10.37 4.72 -1.94
N LEU A 194 9.21 4.13 -2.22
CA LEU A 194 7.90 4.70 -1.95
C LEU A 194 7.17 3.80 -0.96
N VAL A 195 6.74 4.37 0.16
CA VAL A 195 6.00 3.66 1.21
C VAL A 195 4.80 4.51 1.61
N TYR A 196 3.62 3.92 1.61
CA TYR A 196 2.45 4.52 2.25
C TYR A 196 2.44 4.12 3.71
N ARG A 197 2.52 5.11 4.60
CA ARG A 197 2.38 4.92 6.04
C ARG A 197 1.01 5.41 6.47
N VAL A 198 0.26 4.54 7.12
CA VAL A 198 -1.04 4.87 7.69
C VAL A 198 -1.09 4.43 9.14
N GLU A 199 -1.83 5.19 9.94
CA GLU A 199 -2.36 4.74 11.21
C GLU A 199 -3.87 4.64 11.03
N ALA A 200 -4.46 3.55 11.48
CA ALA A 200 -5.91 3.37 11.43
C ALA A 200 -6.35 2.61 12.68
N PRO A 201 -7.43 3.07 13.33
CA PRO A 201 -7.98 2.43 14.52
C PRO A 201 -8.39 0.97 14.28
#